data_AF-A0AAV6YPV0-F1
#
_entry.id   AF-A0AAV6YPV0-F1
#
_cell.length_a   1.000
_cell.length_b   1.000
_cell.length_c   1.000
_cell.angle_alpha   90.00
_cell.angle_beta   90.00
_cell.angle_gamma   90.00
#
_symmetry.space_group_name_H-M   'P 1'
#
loop_
_entity.id
_entity.type
_entity.pdbx_description
1 polymer ?
#
loop_
_entity_poly.entity_id
_entity_poly.type
_entity_poly.pdbx_seq_one_letter_code
_entity_poly.pdbx_strand_id
1 'polypeptide(L)'
;IQGEAGVIVPDEGYLTGVRQLCSAHNVLFIADEVQTGLARTGKMLAVDYENVRPDIVVLGKALSGGVYPVSAVLCDDEVMLTIKPGEHGSTYGGNPLACRVAMASLEVIEEEKLAENAHLMGELLRAELMKTPSDIVTAVRGKGLLNAIVIKQTKGNAENL
;
A
#
# COMPACT_ATOMS: atom_id res chain seq x y z
N ILE A 1 0.20 3.04 -5.55
CA ILE A 1 -1.22 3.47 -5.70
C ILE A 1 -1.46 4.56 -4.67
N GLN A 2 -1.97 5.73 -5.06
CA GLN A 2 -2.24 6.80 -4.09
C GLN A 2 -3.60 6.58 -3.43
N GLY A 3 -3.59 6.29 -2.13
CA GLY A 3 -4.79 6.00 -1.35
C GLY A 3 -5.74 7.17 -1.21
N GLU A 4 -5.31 8.18 -0.46
CA GLU A 4 -6.14 9.34 -0.07
C GLU A 4 -6.54 10.23 -1.25
N ALA A 5 -5.77 10.21 -2.35
CA ALA A 5 -6.14 10.84 -3.62
C ALA A 5 -7.31 10.15 -4.34
N GLY A 6 -7.94 9.15 -3.71
CA GLY A 6 -9.05 8.39 -4.27
C GLY A 6 -8.61 7.15 -5.06
N VAL A 7 -7.63 6.40 -4.55
CA VAL A 7 -7.14 5.16 -5.18
C VAL A 7 -6.68 5.38 -6.62
N ILE A 8 -5.67 6.23 -6.81
CA ILE A 8 -5.06 6.46 -8.12
C ILE A 8 -4.07 5.34 -8.41
N VAL A 9 -4.45 4.48 -9.36
CA VAL A 9 -3.60 3.40 -9.86
C VAL A 9 -2.69 3.99 -10.93
N PRO A 10 -1.36 3.87 -10.81
CA PRO A 10 -0.46 4.33 -11.86
C PRO A 10 -0.61 3.44 -13.11
N ASP A 11 -0.25 4.00 -14.27
CA ASP A 11 -0.17 3.24 -15.52
C ASP A 11 0.89 2.14 -15.44
N GLU A 12 0.72 1.10 -16.25
CA GLU A 12 1.70 0.00 -16.34
C GLU A 12 3.08 0.53 -16.76
N GLY A 13 4.12 0.08 -16.07
CA GLY A 13 5.50 0.48 -16.31
C GLY A 13 5.92 1.78 -15.61
N TYR A 14 4.99 2.46 -14.92
CA TYR A 14 5.32 3.67 -14.17
C TYR A 14 6.36 3.40 -13.09
N LEU A 15 6.18 2.36 -12.26
CA LEU A 15 7.13 2.05 -11.18
C LEU A 15 8.46 1.56 -11.74
N THR A 16 8.43 0.80 -12.84
CA THR A 16 9.63 0.38 -13.56
C THR A 16 10.43 1.59 -14.06
N GLY A 17 9.75 2.58 -14.65
CA GLY A 17 10.38 3.83 -15.10
C GLY A 17 10.96 4.64 -13.94
N VAL A 18 10.23 4.77 -12.83
CA VAL A 18 10.73 5.42 -11.61
C VAL A 18 12.00 4.74 -11.11
N ARG A 19 12.01 3.41 -11.02
CA ARG A 19 13.18 2.64 -10.60
C ARG A 19 14.39 2.91 -11.50
N GLN A 20 14.20 2.86 -12.81
CA GLN A 20 15.26 3.12 -13.79
C GLN A 20 15.84 4.54 -13.62
N LEU A 21 14.99 5.55 -13.46
CA LEU A 21 15.41 6.93 -13.27
C LEU A 21 16.15 7.12 -11.94
N CYS A 22 15.62 6.57 -10.84
CA CYS A 22 16.28 6.61 -9.53
C CYS A 22 17.69 6.02 -9.58
N SER A 23 17.85 4.86 -10.22
CA SER A 23 19.16 4.23 -10.43
C SER A 23 20.09 5.05 -11.32
N ALA A 24 19.59 5.61 -12.42
CA ALA A 24 20.38 6.43 -13.34
C ALA A 24 20.91 7.72 -12.68
N HIS A 25 20.19 8.25 -11.70
CA HIS A 25 20.52 9.53 -11.05
C HIS A 25 21.06 9.39 -9.63
N ASN A 26 21.33 8.17 -9.15
CA ASN A 26 21.76 7.91 -7.78
C ASN A 26 20.82 8.54 -6.73
N VAL A 27 19.51 8.35 -6.93
CA VAL A 27 18.44 8.80 -6.05
C VAL A 27 17.79 7.58 -5.40
N LEU A 28 17.57 7.64 -4.09
CA LEU A 28 16.86 6.57 -3.38
C LEU A 28 15.39 6.54 -3.78
N PHE A 29 14.91 5.38 -4.20
CA PHE A 29 13.51 5.10 -4.43
C PHE A 29 12.85 4.57 -3.15
N ILE A 30 11.89 5.32 -2.61
CA ILE A 30 11.10 4.94 -1.45
C ILE A 30 9.70 4.52 -1.90
N ALA A 31 9.29 3.30 -1.56
CA ALA A 31 7.92 2.84 -1.70
C ALA A 31 7.20 2.98 -0.35
N ASP A 32 6.26 3.92 -0.26
CA ASP A 32 5.30 3.98 0.84
C ASP A 32 4.21 2.93 0.61
N GLU A 33 4.34 1.81 1.30
CA GLU A 33 3.44 0.67 1.26
C GLU A 33 2.55 0.60 2.51
N VAL A 34 2.46 1.68 3.29
CA VAL A 34 1.69 1.71 4.55
C VAL A 34 0.21 1.41 4.29
N GLN A 35 -0.35 1.84 3.16
CA GLN A 35 -1.72 1.49 2.77
C GLN A 35 -1.79 0.32 1.77
N THR A 36 -0.81 0.18 0.88
CA THR A 36 -0.90 -0.72 -0.29
C THR A 36 -0.28 -2.10 -0.08
N GLY A 37 0.63 -2.21 0.88
CA GLY A 37 1.32 -3.46 1.19
C GLY A 37 0.48 -4.40 2.04
N LEU A 38 1.11 -5.52 2.38
CA LEU A 38 0.58 -6.56 3.26
C LEU A 38 -0.77 -7.07 2.77
N ALA A 39 -0.75 -7.67 1.57
CA ALA A 39 -1.89 -8.31 0.90
C ALA A 39 -3.02 -7.38 0.43
N ARG A 40 -3.09 -6.11 0.86
CA ARG A 40 -4.19 -5.19 0.52
C ARG A 40 -4.52 -5.15 -0.98
N THR A 41 -3.48 -5.05 -1.81
CA THR A 41 -3.64 -4.90 -3.26
C THR A 41 -3.68 -6.23 -4.01
N GLY A 42 -3.60 -7.37 -3.33
CA GLY A 42 -3.54 -8.70 -3.95
C GLY A 42 -2.13 -9.26 -4.17
N LYS A 43 -1.12 -8.59 -3.62
CA LYS A 43 0.29 -8.99 -3.55
C LYS A 43 0.82 -8.70 -2.14
N MET A 44 1.97 -9.27 -1.78
CA MET A 44 2.61 -8.96 -0.50
C MET A 44 2.96 -7.47 -0.44
N LEU A 45 3.61 -6.93 -1.48
CA LEU A 45 3.79 -5.49 -1.69
C LEU A 45 3.18 -5.10 -3.04
N ALA A 46 2.64 -3.89 -3.15
CA ALA A 46 2.07 -3.44 -4.43
C ALA A 46 3.13 -3.25 -5.51
N VAL A 47 4.38 -2.94 -5.15
CA VAL A 47 5.53 -2.89 -6.08
C VAL A 47 5.82 -4.23 -6.76
N ASP A 48 5.39 -5.36 -6.17
CA ASP A 48 5.58 -6.71 -6.74
C ASP A 48 4.78 -6.91 -8.03
N TYR A 49 3.76 -6.08 -8.31
CA TYR A 49 3.03 -6.12 -9.58
C TYR A 49 3.92 -5.82 -10.79
N GLU A 50 4.98 -5.03 -10.61
CA GLU A 50 5.96 -4.70 -11.66
C GLU A 50 7.33 -5.36 -11.41
N ASN A 51 7.44 -6.23 -10.40
CA ASN A 51 8.72 -6.82 -9.96
C ASN A 51 9.81 -5.76 -9.68
N VAL A 52 9.40 -4.61 -9.13
CA VAL A 52 10.32 -3.50 -8.82
C VAL A 52 10.78 -3.59 -7.37
N ARG A 53 12.09 -3.55 -7.15
CA ARG A 53 12.69 -3.45 -5.81
C ARG A 53 13.03 -1.99 -5.47
N PRO A 54 12.31 -1.34 -4.55
CA PRO A 54 12.69 -0.02 -4.02
C PRO A 54 13.91 -0.13 -3.09
N ASP A 55 14.59 1.00 -2.86
CA ASP A 55 15.72 1.07 -1.93
C ASP A 55 15.23 1.13 -0.48
N ILE A 56 14.05 1.71 -0.26
CA ILE A 56 13.38 1.80 1.03
C ILE A 56 11.91 1.40 0.89
N VAL A 57 11.40 0.56 1.81
CA VAL A 57 9.97 0.26 1.95
C VAL A 57 9.48 0.74 3.29
N VAL A 58 8.34 1.44 3.30
CA VAL A 58 7.66 1.86 4.53
C VAL A 58 6.40 1.02 4.72
N LEU A 59 6.25 0.42 5.90
CA LEU A 59 5.12 -0.44 6.28
C LEU A 59 4.46 0.05 7.57
N GLY A 60 3.20 -0.33 7.75
CA GLY A 60 2.39 -0.05 8.94
C GLY A 60 1.01 -0.67 8.79
N LYS A 61 -0.02 -0.05 9.38
CA LYS A 61 -1.43 -0.48 9.30
C LYS A 61 -1.63 -1.98 9.52
N ALA A 62 -1.74 -2.76 8.44
CA ALA A 62 -1.93 -4.21 8.48
C ALA A 62 -0.75 -4.95 9.11
N LEU A 63 0.40 -4.31 9.30
CA LEU A 63 1.57 -4.89 9.95
C LEU A 63 1.27 -5.41 11.35
N SER A 64 0.26 -4.88 12.02
CA SER A 64 -0.16 -5.32 13.35
C SER A 64 -1.53 -5.98 13.39
N GLY A 65 -2.15 -6.25 12.23
CA GLY A 65 -3.54 -6.71 12.18
C GLY A 65 -4.53 -5.71 12.81
N GLY A 66 -4.14 -4.46 13.03
CA GLY A 66 -4.95 -3.44 13.69
C GLY A 66 -5.03 -3.55 15.22
N VAL A 67 -4.31 -4.48 15.85
CA VAL A 67 -4.39 -4.69 17.31
C VAL A 67 -3.36 -3.89 18.12
N TYR A 68 -2.33 -3.36 17.47
CA TYR A 68 -1.28 -2.57 18.13
C TYR A 68 -0.69 -1.54 17.16
N PRO A 69 -0.23 -0.35 17.59
CA PRO A 69 0.46 0.58 16.70
C PRO A 69 1.85 0.02 16.33
N VAL A 70 2.04 -0.35 15.07
CA VAL A 70 3.33 -0.83 14.53
C VAL A 70 3.56 -0.23 13.14
N SER A 71 4.78 0.27 12.92
CA SER A 71 5.31 0.64 11.62
C SER A 71 6.73 0.11 11.46
N ALA A 72 7.20 0.04 10.22
CA ALA A 72 8.56 -0.37 9.91
C ALA A 72 9.10 0.39 8.70
N VAL A 73 10.41 0.60 8.67
CA VAL A 73 11.17 1.09 7.52
C VAL A 73 12.23 0.04 7.22
N LEU A 74 12.24 -0.47 5.99
CA LEU A 74 13.16 -1.51 5.53
C LEU A 74 14.06 -0.93 4.45
N CYS A 75 15.36 -1.11 4.55
CA CYS A 75 16.34 -0.74 3.52
C CYS A 75 17.63 -1.56 3.69
N ASP A 76 18.47 -1.56 2.66
CA ASP A 76 19.77 -2.23 2.69
C ASP A 76 20.77 -1.50 3.61
N ASP A 77 21.80 -2.22 4.04
CA ASP A 77 22.83 -1.73 4.98
C ASP A 77 23.47 -0.41 4.55
N GLU A 78 23.70 -0.22 3.25
CA GLU A 78 24.30 1.01 2.72
C GLU A 78 23.46 2.26 3.00
N VAL A 79 22.14 2.10 3.16
CA VAL A 79 21.21 3.15 3.57
C VAL A 79 20.98 3.11 5.08
N MET A 80 20.69 1.93 5.65
CA MET A 80 20.31 1.82 7.06
C MET A 80 21.46 2.22 8.00
N LEU A 81 22.70 1.81 7.69
CA LEU A 81 23.86 2.05 8.53
C LEU A 81 24.40 3.49 8.44
N THR A 82 23.78 4.38 7.65
CA THR A 82 24.08 5.81 7.72
C THR A 82 23.55 6.41 9.02
N ILE A 83 22.47 5.85 9.60
CA ILE A 83 21.92 6.24 10.90
C ILE A 83 22.86 5.76 12.01
N LYS A 84 23.30 6.67 12.87
CA LYS A 84 24.23 6.37 13.97
C LYS A 84 23.51 6.27 15.32
N PRO A 85 24.13 5.59 16.31
CA PRO A 85 23.56 5.51 17.66
C PRO A 85 23.24 6.90 18.21
N GLY A 86 21.99 7.09 18.66
CA GLY A 86 21.50 8.35 19.23
C GLY A 86 20.85 9.31 18.23
N GLU A 87 20.91 9.06 16.91
CA GLU A 87 20.30 9.94 15.90
C GLU A 87 18.82 9.65 15.64
N HIS A 88 18.41 8.40 15.84
CA HIS A 88 17.04 7.95 15.65
C HIS A 88 16.61 7.06 16.81
N GLY A 89 15.38 7.23 17.26
CA GLY A 89 14.83 6.44 18.34
C GLY A 89 13.38 6.81 18.64
N SER A 90 12.71 5.93 19.38
CA SER A 90 11.36 6.14 19.90
C SER A 90 11.22 5.34 21.18
N THR A 91 10.60 5.93 22.21
CA THR A 91 10.38 5.27 23.51
C THR A 91 9.69 3.91 23.37
N TYR A 92 8.79 3.77 22.40
CA TYR A 92 8.04 2.53 22.14
C TYR A 92 8.52 1.79 20.89
N GLY A 93 9.51 2.32 20.17
CA GLY A 93 10.04 1.71 18.96
C GLY A 93 10.69 0.36 19.24
N GLY A 94 10.36 -0.65 18.45
CA GLY A 94 10.94 -2.00 18.58
C GLY A 94 10.59 -2.73 19.88
N ASN A 95 9.51 -2.33 20.58
CA ASN A 95 9.14 -3.00 21.82
C ASN A 95 8.73 -4.47 21.57
N PRO A 96 9.03 -5.41 22.48
CA PRO A 96 8.84 -6.83 22.24
C PRO A 96 7.40 -7.24 21.92
N LEU A 97 6.41 -6.57 22.52
CA LEU A 97 5.00 -6.85 22.28
C LEU A 97 4.60 -6.50 20.84
N ALA A 98 4.97 -5.31 20.37
CA ALA A 98 4.78 -4.88 18.99
C ALA A 98 5.42 -5.86 18.00
N CYS A 99 6.66 -6.31 18.27
CA CYS A 99 7.34 -7.29 17.42
C CYS A 99 6.57 -8.62 17.36
N ARG A 100 6.11 -9.15 18.50
CA ARG A 100 5.31 -10.39 18.53
C ARG A 100 3.98 -10.27 17.79
N VAL A 101 3.28 -9.15 17.98
CA VAL A 101 2.05 -8.84 17.25
C VAL A 101 2.29 -8.78 15.75
N ALA A 102 3.38 -8.12 15.34
CA ALA A 102 3.68 -7.98 13.92
C ALA A 102 4.00 -9.32 13.25
N MET A 103 4.80 -10.16 13.89
CA MET A 103 5.09 -11.51 13.38
C MET A 103 3.81 -12.34 13.24
N ALA A 104 2.96 -12.38 14.27
CA ALA A 104 1.70 -13.12 14.21
C ALA A 104 0.77 -12.61 13.10
N SER A 105 0.74 -11.29 12.88
CA SER A 105 -0.05 -10.72 11.79
C SER A 105 0.48 -11.11 10.40
N LEU A 106 1.81 -11.18 10.23
CA LEU A 106 2.43 -11.60 8.97
C LEU A 106 2.22 -13.10 8.72
N GLU A 107 2.34 -13.94 9.76
CA GLU A 107 2.04 -15.37 9.71
C GLU A 107 0.61 -15.62 9.20
N VAL A 108 -0.39 -14.91 9.74
CA VAL A 108 -1.78 -15.01 9.28
C VAL A 108 -1.93 -14.61 7.81
N ILE A 109 -1.27 -13.53 7.36
CA ILE A 109 -1.33 -13.10 5.95
C ILE A 109 -0.83 -14.21 5.01
N GLU A 110 0.24 -14.90 5.39
CA GLU A 110 0.84 -15.97 4.60
C GLU A 110 0.04 -17.27 4.67
N GLU A 111 -0.27 -17.76 5.88
CA GLU A 111 -0.94 -19.05 6.10
C GLU A 111 -2.36 -19.06 5.50
N GLU A 112 -3.10 -17.96 5.64
CA GLU A 112 -4.47 -17.84 5.12
C GLU A 112 -4.52 -17.38 3.65
N LYS A 113 -3.37 -17.17 3.00
CA LYS A 113 -3.27 -16.75 1.58
C LYS A 113 -4.09 -15.50 1.29
N LEU A 114 -3.93 -14.49 2.16
CA LEU A 114 -4.77 -13.29 2.10
C LEU A 114 -4.50 -12.45 0.86
N ALA A 115 -3.30 -12.50 0.29
CA ALA A 115 -2.98 -11.79 -0.95
C ALA A 115 -3.76 -12.37 -2.13
N GLU A 116 -3.79 -13.69 -2.27
CA GLU A 116 -4.54 -14.40 -3.30
C GLU A 116 -6.04 -14.13 -3.16
N ASN A 117 -6.55 -14.21 -1.93
CA ASN A 117 -7.95 -13.90 -1.66
C ASN A 117 -8.28 -12.43 -2.00
N ALA A 118 -7.44 -11.48 -1.60
CA ALA A 118 -7.64 -10.07 -1.92
C ALA A 118 -7.61 -9.80 -3.43
N HIS A 119 -6.76 -10.51 -4.18
CA HIS A 119 -6.75 -10.44 -5.64
C HIS A 119 -8.10 -10.91 -6.22
N LEU A 120 -8.53 -12.14 -5.89
CA LEU A 120 -9.77 -12.75 -6.39
C LEU A 120 -11.01 -11.93 -6.02
N MET A 121 -11.16 -11.58 -4.74
CA MET A 121 -12.30 -10.79 -4.25
C MET A 121 -12.28 -9.37 -4.79
N GLY A 122 -11.09 -8.83 -5.06
CA GLY A 122 -10.93 -7.54 -5.72
C GLY A 122 -11.50 -7.52 -7.13
N GLU A 123 -11.23 -8.55 -7.93
CA GLU A 123 -11.79 -8.69 -9.28
C GLU A 123 -13.31 -8.81 -9.24
N LEU A 124 -13.83 -9.65 -8.36
CA LEU A 124 -15.26 -9.80 -8.15
C LEU A 124 -15.92 -8.46 -7.76
N LEU A 125 -15.37 -7.77 -6.75
CA LEU A 125 -15.91 -6.50 -6.28
C LEU A 125 -15.97 -5.45 -7.40
N ARG A 126 -14.88 -5.29 -8.17
CA ARG A 126 -14.85 -4.33 -9.27
C ARG A 126 -15.84 -4.71 -10.38
N ALA A 127 -15.96 -5.98 -10.71
CA ALA A 127 -16.91 -6.46 -11.73
C ALA A 127 -18.37 -6.19 -11.32
N GLU A 128 -18.73 -6.41 -10.05
CA GLU A 128 -20.07 -6.12 -9.54
C GLU A 128 -20.35 -4.61 -9.48
N LEU A 129 -19.39 -3.80 -9.02
CA LEU A 129 -19.55 -2.34 -8.95
C LEU A 129 -19.74 -1.71 -10.34
N MET A 130 -19.12 -2.28 -11.38
CA MET A 130 -19.27 -1.82 -12.77
C MET A 130 -20.68 -2.06 -13.34
N LYS A 131 -21.53 -2.86 -12.68
CA LYS A 131 -22.95 -3.03 -13.06
C LYS A 131 -23.83 -1.86 -12.61
N THR A 132 -23.31 -1.00 -11.73
CA THR A 132 -24.01 0.23 -11.31
C THR A 132 -24.23 1.14 -12.53
N PRO A 133 -25.38 1.82 -12.64
CA PRO A 133 -25.63 2.75 -13.74
C PRO A 133 -24.49 3.76 -13.94
N SER A 134 -24.05 3.93 -15.19
CA SER A 134 -22.89 4.76 -15.55
C SER A 134 -23.12 6.25 -15.37
N ASP A 135 -24.38 6.68 -15.26
CA ASP A 135 -24.78 8.03 -14.90
C ASP A 135 -24.59 8.33 -13.41
N ILE A 136 -24.39 7.31 -12.57
CA ILE A 136 -24.02 7.42 -11.15
C ILE A 136 -22.54 7.09 -10.98
N VAL A 137 -22.08 5.92 -11.42
CA VAL A 137 -20.68 5.46 -11.30
C VAL A 137 -19.98 5.57 -12.65
N THR A 138 -19.12 6.58 -12.78
CA THR A 138 -18.42 6.89 -14.03
C THR A 138 -17.16 6.05 -14.24
N ALA A 139 -16.56 5.53 -13.18
CA ALA A 139 -15.43 4.62 -13.24
C ALA A 139 -15.29 3.81 -11.95
N VAL A 140 -14.72 2.62 -12.05
CA VAL A 140 -14.25 1.82 -10.92
C VAL A 140 -12.77 1.56 -11.13
N ARG A 141 -11.94 1.82 -10.11
CA ARG A 141 -10.49 1.64 -10.19
C ARG A 141 -9.93 1.05 -8.90
N GLY A 142 -8.83 0.32 -9.01
CA GLY A 142 -8.17 -0.30 -7.86
C GLY A 142 -7.36 -1.53 -8.23
N LYS A 143 -6.68 -2.10 -7.23
CA LYS A 143 -6.04 -3.42 -7.28
C LYS A 143 -6.36 -4.17 -5.99
N GLY A 144 -6.58 -5.48 -6.10
CA GLY A 144 -7.02 -6.32 -4.98
C GLY A 144 -8.22 -5.71 -4.27
N LEU A 145 -8.16 -5.61 -2.93
CA LEU A 145 -9.20 -5.01 -2.09
C LEU A 145 -8.92 -3.55 -1.71
N LEU A 146 -8.15 -2.83 -2.53
CA LEU A 146 -8.07 -1.37 -2.51
C LEU A 146 -8.75 -0.82 -3.76
N ASN A 147 -9.99 -0.37 -3.61
CA ASN A 147 -10.84 0.05 -4.72
C ASN A 147 -11.54 1.38 -4.43
N ALA A 148 -11.82 2.14 -5.48
CA ALA A 148 -12.65 3.32 -5.45
C ALA A 148 -13.65 3.31 -6.61
N ILE A 149 -14.79 3.95 -6.38
CA ILE A 149 -15.76 4.32 -7.42
C ILE A 149 -15.69 5.83 -7.63
N VAL A 150 -15.85 6.26 -8.88
CA VAL A 150 -15.96 7.68 -9.24
C VAL A 150 -17.42 8.00 -9.46
N ILE A 151 -17.99 8.79 -8.57
CA ILE A 151 -19.39 9.19 -8.67
C ILE A 151 -19.49 10.43 -9.55
N LYS A 152 -20.45 10.44 -10.48
CA LYS A 152 -20.75 11.63 -11.27
C LYS A 152 -21.15 12.76 -10.32
N GLN A 153 -20.43 13.87 -10.40
CA GLN A 153 -20.79 15.05 -9.64
C GLN A 153 -22.16 15.56 -10.13
N THR A 154 -23.17 15.47 -9.27
CA THR A 154 -24.46 16.14 -9.49
C THR A 154 -24.38 17.54 -8.88
N LYS A 155 -24.99 18.52 -9.54
CA LYS A 155 -25.18 19.85 -8.92
C LYS A 155 -26.19 19.71 -7.78
N GLY A 156 -25.70 19.38 -6.59
CA GLY A 156 -26.48 19.38 -5.35
C GLY A 156 -25.93 20.44 -4.40
N ASN A 157 -26.59 21.61 -4.37
CA ASN A 157 -26.60 22.66 -3.33
C ASN A 157 -25.41 22.74 -2.35
N ALA A 158 -24.16 22.81 -2.83
CA ALA A 158 -23.00 23.16 -2.01
C ALA A 158 -22.86 24.69 -1.78
N GLU A 159 -23.99 25.41 -1.71
CA GLU A 159 -24.05 26.82 -1.29
C GLU A 159 -24.56 26.98 0.15
N ASN A 160 -24.84 25.89 0.88
CA ASN A 160 -25.42 25.98 2.24
C ASN A 160 -24.75 25.04 3.27
N LEU A 161 -23.41 24.98 3.31
CA LEU A 161 -22.66 24.54 4.49
C LEU A 161 -21.37 25.34 4.63
#